data_AF-A0AAJ0EY05-F1
#
_entry.id   AF-A0AAJ0EY05-F1
#
_cell.length_a   1.000
_cell.length_b   1.000
_cell.length_c   1.000
_cell.angle_alpha   90.00
_cell.angle_beta   90.00
_cell.angle_gamma   90.00
#
_symmetry.space_group_name_H-M   'P 1'
#
loop_
_entity.id
_entity.type
_entity.pdbx_description
1 polymer ?
#
loop_
_entity_poly.entity_id
_entity_poly.type
_entity_poly.pdbx_seq_one_letter_code
_entity_poly.pdbx_strand_id
1 'polypeptide(L)'
;MRVRGEKSVAESYIDDVPYPEFRLRALSQRQDTLAGDIPGDMISLYRFWSHFLAWHFDLEMFEEFRAYAVADATGETINTTGLKNLIAYYEAVLQEDNEHPLDNLESLYEEAKRLAATAEIP
;
A
#
# COMPACT_ATOMS: atom_id res chain seq x y z
N MET A 1 -19.54 -21.84 -6.00
CA MET A 1 -18.88 -21.56 -4.72
C MET A 1 -17.39 -21.65 -4.91
N ARG A 2 -16.69 -20.51 -5.06
CA ARG A 2 -15.23 -20.48 -4.92
C ARG A 2 -14.97 -20.39 -3.43
N VAL A 3 -14.48 -21.48 -2.84
CA VAL A 3 -13.92 -21.45 -1.49
C VAL A 3 -12.55 -20.80 -1.64
N ARG A 4 -12.51 -19.46 -1.56
CA ARG A 4 -11.25 -18.71 -1.56
C ARG A 4 -10.61 -19.03 -0.21
N GLY A 5 -9.55 -19.84 -0.22
CA GLY A 5 -8.85 -20.20 1.01
C GLY A 5 -8.44 -18.93 1.75
N GLU A 6 -8.86 -18.82 3.01
CA GLU A 6 -8.51 -17.75 3.92
C GLU A 6 -7.02 -17.87 4.24
N LYS A 7 -6.16 -17.35 3.37
CA LYS A 7 -4.74 -17.21 3.70
C LYS A 7 -4.63 -16.04 4.68
N SER A 8 -4.31 -16.34 5.93
CA SER A 8 -4.15 -15.32 6.96
C SER A 8 -3.00 -14.38 6.59
N VAL A 9 -3.14 -13.09 6.89
CA VAL A 9 -2.07 -12.08 6.76
C VAL A 9 -0.76 -12.58 7.40
N ALA A 10 -0.86 -13.27 8.54
CA ALA A 10 0.28 -13.80 9.28
C ALA A 10 1.04 -14.94 8.56
N GLU A 11 0.43 -15.57 7.56
CA GLU A 11 1.00 -16.67 6.77
C GLU A 11 1.47 -16.22 5.38
N SER A 12 1.50 -14.90 5.15
CA SER A 12 1.99 -14.32 3.91
C SER A 12 3.50 -14.05 3.99
N TYR A 13 4.16 -14.08 2.82
CA TYR A 13 5.61 -13.97 2.70
C TYR A 13 5.97 -12.95 1.62
N ILE A 14 7.08 -12.25 1.83
CA ILE A 14 7.73 -11.37 0.86
C ILE A 14 9.18 -11.83 0.76
N ASP A 15 9.61 -12.30 -0.42
CA ASP A 15 10.96 -12.86 -0.67
C ASP A 15 11.39 -13.89 0.39
N ASP A 16 10.53 -14.90 0.63
CA ASP A 16 10.71 -15.96 1.63
C ASP A 16 10.77 -15.52 3.10
N VAL A 17 10.54 -14.23 3.40
CA VAL A 17 10.45 -13.69 4.77
C VAL A 17 8.98 -13.55 5.18
N PRO A 18 8.58 -14.01 6.39
CA PRO A 18 7.23 -13.79 6.91
C PRO A 18 6.86 -12.31 6.92
N TYR A 19 5.62 -11.99 6.53
CA TYR A 19 5.13 -10.61 6.46
C TYR A 19 5.38 -9.78 7.73
N PRO A 20 5.11 -10.28 8.96
CA PRO A 20 5.35 -9.49 10.16
C PRO A 20 6.82 -9.08 10.32
N GLU A 21 7.75 -9.98 10.01
CA GLU A 21 9.20 -9.73 10.09
C GLU A 21 9.66 -8.77 8.99
N PHE A 22 9.18 -8.98 7.76
CA PHE A 22 9.51 -8.11 6.63
C PHE A 22 8.98 -6.69 6.84
N ARG A 23 7.72 -6.55 7.29
CA ARG A 23 7.10 -5.25 7.60
C ARG A 23 7.93 -4.49 8.63
N LEU A 24 8.26 -5.11 9.76
CA LEU A 24 9.06 -4.46 10.81
C LEU A 24 10.41 -3.96 10.28
N ARG A 25 11.09 -4.79 9.47
CA ARG A 25 12.37 -4.42 8.86
C ARG A 25 12.24 -3.25 7.88
N ALA A 26 11.25 -3.30 6.98
CA ALA A 26 11.00 -2.25 5.99
C ALA A 26 10.68 -0.90 6.66
N LEU A 27 9.83 -0.91 7.68
CA LEU A 27 9.44 0.30 8.42
C LEU A 27 10.61 0.89 9.22
N SER A 28 11.44 0.04 9.84
CA SER A 28 12.67 0.49 10.52
C SER A 28 13.63 1.17 9.55
N GLN A 29 13.90 0.55 8.39
CA GLN A 29 14.75 1.13 7.36
C GLN A 29 14.21 2.47 6.85
N ARG A 30 12.89 2.58 6.65
CA ARG A 30 12.24 3.83 6.24
C ARG A 30 12.48 4.93 7.28
N GLN A 31 12.39 4.62 8.56
CA GLN A 31 12.60 5.60 9.64
C GLN A 31 14.07 6.04 9.75
N ASP A 32 15.02 5.14 9.53
CA ASP A 32 16.45 5.41 9.64
C ASP A 32 17.02 6.13 8.41
N THR A 33 16.28 6.17 7.30
CA THR A 33 16.75 6.79 6.06
C THR A 33 16.62 8.31 6.14
N LEU A 34 17.73 8.95 6.52
CA LEU A 34 17.88 10.41 6.60
C LEU A 34 17.95 11.12 5.22
N ALA A 35 18.03 10.35 4.12
CA ALA A 35 18.44 10.86 2.82
C ALA A 35 17.42 10.57 1.72
N GLY A 36 16.20 11.10 1.83
CA GLY A 36 15.26 11.38 0.73
C GLY A 36 14.83 10.25 -0.21
N ASP A 37 15.40 9.05 -0.10
CA ASP A 37 15.18 7.92 -0.99
C ASP A 37 14.41 6.84 -0.23
N ILE A 38 13.52 6.12 -0.91
CA ILE A 38 12.73 5.07 -0.29
C ILE A 38 13.53 3.77 -0.30
N PRO A 39 13.69 3.08 0.85
CA PRO A 39 14.36 1.78 0.91
C PRO A 39 13.69 0.73 0.00
N GLY A 40 14.47 -0.14 -0.61
CA GLY A 40 13.97 -1.21 -1.48
C GLY A 40 12.93 -2.10 -0.79
N ASP A 41 13.13 -2.42 0.50
CA ASP A 41 12.16 -3.21 1.28
C ASP A 41 10.82 -2.48 1.39
N MET A 42 10.80 -1.15 1.53
CA MET A 42 9.57 -0.38 1.56
C MET A 42 8.84 -0.39 0.21
N ILE A 43 9.58 -0.37 -0.90
CA ILE A 43 9.00 -0.54 -2.26
C ILE A 43 8.34 -1.92 -2.39
N SER A 44 9.00 -2.98 -1.93
CA SER A 44 8.45 -4.34 -1.92
C SER A 44 7.22 -4.45 -1.01
N LEU A 45 7.24 -3.78 0.15
CA LEU A 45 6.09 -3.75 1.06
C LEU A 45 4.87 -3.06 0.42
N TYR A 46 5.07 -1.94 -0.29
CA TYR A 46 3.99 -1.27 -1.02
C TYR A 46 3.37 -2.15 -2.11
N ARG A 47 4.20 -2.87 -2.87
CA ARG A 47 3.73 -3.83 -3.89
C ARG A 47 2.96 -4.97 -3.26
N PHE A 48 3.47 -5.48 -2.14
CA PHE A 48 2.79 -6.53 -1.39
C PHE A 48 1.42 -6.08 -0.91
N TRP A 49 1.31 -4.93 -0.23
CA TRP A 49 0.02 -4.41 0.24
C TRP A 49 -0.96 -4.19 -0.91
N SER A 50 -0.50 -3.58 -2.01
CA SER A 50 -1.34 -3.32 -3.18
C SER A 50 -1.96 -4.61 -3.74
N HIS A 51 -1.13 -5.64 -3.93
CA HIS A 51 -1.61 -6.92 -4.44
C HIS A 51 -2.45 -7.65 -3.39
N PHE A 52 -1.95 -7.82 -2.16
CA PHE A 52 -2.58 -8.65 -1.13
C PHE A 52 -3.98 -8.14 -0.75
N LEU A 53 -4.12 -6.83 -0.52
CA LEU A 53 -5.38 -6.23 -0.08
C LEU A 53 -6.49 -6.32 -1.15
N ALA A 54 -6.15 -6.37 -2.43
CA ALA A 54 -7.14 -6.55 -3.50
C ALA A 54 -7.85 -7.93 -3.40
N TRP A 55 -7.19 -8.93 -2.82
CA TRP A 55 -7.74 -10.28 -2.68
C TRP A 55 -8.17 -10.63 -1.25
N HIS A 56 -7.52 -10.04 -0.26
CA HIS A 56 -7.60 -10.37 1.16
C HIS A 56 -7.66 -9.08 1.98
N PHE A 57 -8.73 -8.31 1.79
CA PHE A 57 -8.87 -7.01 2.45
C PHE A 57 -8.76 -7.13 3.98
N ASP A 58 -7.87 -6.32 4.55
CA ASP A 58 -7.65 -6.16 5.97
C ASP A 58 -7.58 -4.65 6.27
N LEU A 59 -8.44 -4.18 7.17
CA LEU A 59 -8.61 -2.74 7.40
C LEU A 59 -7.35 -2.13 8.02
N GLU A 60 -6.73 -2.79 8.99
CA GLU A 60 -5.54 -2.30 9.69
C GLU A 60 -4.37 -2.17 8.70
N MET A 61 -4.15 -3.18 7.88
CA MET A 61 -3.14 -3.16 6.83
C MET A 61 -3.42 -2.08 5.77
N PHE A 62 -4.68 -1.89 5.37
CA PHE A 62 -5.06 -0.84 4.42
C PHE A 62 -4.80 0.57 4.97
N GLU A 63 -5.20 0.83 6.22
CA GLU A 63 -4.99 2.13 6.86
C GLU A 63 -3.51 2.45 6.99
N GLU A 64 -2.70 1.46 7.37
CA GLU A 64 -1.25 1.59 7.43
C GLU A 64 -0.63 1.88 6.06
N PHE A 65 -1.00 1.11 5.04
CA PHE A 65 -0.55 1.31 3.67
C PHE A 65 -0.85 2.74 3.21
N ARG A 66 -2.09 3.20 3.38
CA ARG A 66 -2.51 4.55 3.00
C ARG A 66 -1.72 5.60 3.77
N ALA A 67 -1.54 5.44 5.08
CA ALA A 67 -0.82 6.40 5.92
C ALA A 67 0.62 6.60 5.45
N TYR A 68 1.37 5.50 5.21
CA TYR A 68 2.75 5.60 4.73
C TYR A 68 2.83 6.16 3.31
N ALA A 69 1.95 5.71 2.39
CA ALA A 69 1.92 6.20 1.02
C ALA A 69 1.68 7.72 0.93
N VAL A 70 0.76 8.24 1.75
CA VAL A 70 0.46 9.68 1.81
C VAL A 70 1.61 10.44 2.48
N ALA A 71 2.18 9.91 3.56
CA ALA A 71 3.31 10.54 4.25
C ALA A 71 4.54 10.69 3.32
N ASP A 72 4.85 9.67 2.52
CA ASP A 72 5.96 9.72 1.56
C ASP A 72 5.71 10.73 0.44
N ALA A 73 4.46 10.91 0.01
CA ALA A 73 4.12 11.85 -1.05
C ALA A 73 3.98 13.31 -0.59
N THR A 74 3.86 13.56 0.71
CA THR A 74 3.65 14.90 1.31
C THR A 74 4.78 15.34 2.22
N GLY A 75 5.80 14.50 2.41
CA GLY A 75 6.97 14.78 3.22
C GLY A 75 7.95 15.76 2.59
N GLU A 76 9.04 16.02 3.30
CA GLU A 76 10.10 16.95 2.87
C GLU A 76 10.79 16.50 1.58
N THR A 77 11.01 15.18 1.42
CA THR A 77 11.38 14.59 0.14
C THR A 77 10.20 13.84 -0.44
N ILE A 78 9.67 14.37 -1.54
CA ILE A 78 8.48 13.83 -2.19
C ILE A 78 8.82 12.51 -2.88
N ASN A 79 8.10 11.45 -2.52
CA ASN A 79 8.17 10.17 -3.22
C ASN A 79 6.76 9.60 -3.46
N THR A 80 6.41 9.37 -4.73
CA THR A 80 5.08 8.91 -5.14
C THR A 80 4.95 7.39 -5.26
N THR A 81 5.98 6.61 -4.91
CA THR A 81 5.98 5.14 -5.07
C THR A 81 4.84 4.49 -4.28
N GLY A 82 4.64 4.89 -3.02
CA GLY A 82 3.52 4.40 -2.21
C GLY A 82 2.17 4.73 -2.82
N LEU A 83 1.97 5.99 -3.24
CA LEU A 83 0.72 6.42 -3.90
C LEU A 83 0.45 5.68 -5.20
N LYS A 84 1.45 5.42 -6.03
CA LYS A 84 1.29 4.67 -7.29
C LYS A 84 0.79 3.25 -7.03
N ASN A 85 1.33 2.58 -6.00
CA ASN A 85 0.84 1.26 -5.59
C ASN A 85 -0.57 1.34 -4.99
N LEU A 86 -0.90 2.42 -4.26
CA LEU A 86 -2.22 2.61 -3.66
C LEU A 86 -3.30 2.85 -4.73
N ILE A 87 -2.98 3.63 -5.76
CA ILE A 87 -3.80 3.83 -6.96
C ILE A 87 -4.04 2.50 -7.66
N ALA A 88 -2.98 1.69 -7.86
CA ALA A 88 -3.10 0.37 -8.49
C ALA A 88 -4.01 -0.58 -7.68
N TYR A 89 -3.98 -0.50 -6.33
CA TYR A 89 -4.90 -1.25 -5.47
C TYR A 89 -6.36 -0.82 -5.70
N TYR A 90 -6.63 0.49 -5.68
CA TYR A 90 -7.98 0.98 -5.93
C TYR A 90 -8.48 0.59 -7.31
N GLU A 91 -7.64 0.69 -8.34
CA GLU A 91 -8.00 0.28 -9.70
C GLU A 91 -8.32 -1.22 -9.79
N ALA A 92 -7.54 -2.08 -9.12
CA ALA A 92 -7.80 -3.51 -9.08
C ALA A 92 -9.13 -3.83 -8.40
N VAL A 93 -9.44 -3.17 -7.28
CA VAL A 93 -10.70 -3.39 -6.55
C VAL A 93 -11.91 -2.83 -7.30
N LEU A 94 -11.80 -1.64 -7.88
CA LEU A 94 -12.90 -1.00 -8.62
C LEU A 94 -13.20 -1.68 -9.97
N GLN A 95 -12.24 -2.45 -10.52
CA GLN A 95 -12.48 -3.29 -11.70
C GLN A 95 -13.25 -4.58 -11.36
N GLU A 96 -13.24 -5.01 -10.10
CA GLU A 96 -14.01 -6.16 -9.64
C GLU A 96 -15.45 -5.71 -9.34
N ASP A 97 -16.44 -6.41 -9.90
CA ASP A 97 -17.88 -6.12 -9.75
C ASP A 97 -18.45 -6.50 -8.36
N ASN A 98 -17.61 -6.43 -7.31
CA ASN A 98 -17.94 -6.85 -5.95
C ASN A 98 -18.07 -5.66 -5.01
N GLU A 99 -19.02 -5.71 -4.08
CA GLU A 99 -19.13 -4.73 -3.00
C GLU A 99 -17.84 -4.77 -2.15
N HIS A 100 -17.16 -3.63 -2.07
CA HIS A 100 -15.99 -3.47 -1.22
C HIS A 100 -16.41 -3.05 0.20
N PRO A 101 -15.74 -3.51 1.27
CA PRO A 101 -16.10 -3.16 2.65
C PRO A 101 -15.99 -1.66 3.00
N LEU A 102 -15.46 -0.83 2.11
CA LEU A 102 -15.29 0.61 2.31
C LEU A 102 -16.24 1.39 1.41
N ASP A 103 -17.26 2.01 2.00
CA ASP A 103 -18.26 2.81 1.28
C ASP A 103 -17.68 4.08 0.63
N ASN A 104 -16.50 4.53 1.07
CA ASN A 104 -15.81 5.74 0.58
C ASN A 104 -14.64 5.45 -0.36
N LEU A 105 -14.51 4.23 -0.89
CA LEU A 105 -13.36 3.80 -1.70
C LEU A 105 -13.08 4.72 -2.89
N GLU A 106 -14.12 5.11 -3.64
CA GLU A 106 -13.98 6.02 -4.79
C GLU A 106 -13.43 7.39 -4.38
N SER A 107 -13.89 7.94 -3.25
CA SER A 107 -13.38 9.21 -2.73
C SER A 107 -11.90 9.12 -2.37
N LEU A 108 -11.48 8.00 -1.78
CA LEU A 108 -10.08 7.76 -1.41
C LEU A 108 -9.19 7.57 -2.66
N TYR A 109 -9.73 6.92 -3.71
CA TYR A 109 -9.05 6.80 -5.01
C TYR A 109 -8.81 8.17 -5.65
N GLU A 110 -9.84 9.01 -5.70
CA GLU A 110 -9.72 10.37 -6.24
C GLU A 110 -8.75 11.24 -5.44
N GLU A 111 -8.72 11.09 -4.12
CA GLU A 111 -7.73 11.77 -3.27
C GLU A 111 -6.30 11.33 -3.59
N ALA A 112 -6.05 10.02 -3.70
CA ALA A 112 -4.74 9.49 -4.03
C ALA A 112 -4.25 9.98 -5.40
N LYS A 113 -5.14 10.02 -6.41
CA LYS A 113 -4.82 10.61 -7.73
C LYS A 113 -4.46 12.09 -7.65
N ARG A 114 -5.21 12.88 -6.88
CA ARG A 114 -4.91 14.31 -6.69
C ARG A 114 -3.56 14.53 -6.02
N LEU A 115 -3.26 13.76 -4.98
CA LEU A 115 -1.96 13.84 -4.29
C LEU A 115 -0.81 13.44 -5.22
N ALA A 116 -0.96 12.36 -5.98
CA ALA A 116 0.05 11.93 -6.96
C ALA A 116 0.28 13.00 -8.04
N ALA A 117 -0.79 13.60 -8.57
CA ALA A 117 -0.70 14.68 -9.54
C ALA A 117 -0.01 15.92 -8.97
N THR A 118 -0.28 16.27 -7.71
CA THR A 118 0.35 17.43 -7.05
C THR A 118 1.85 17.20 -6.83
N ALA A 119 2.23 15.98 -6.46
CA ALA A 119 3.61 15.57 -6.22
C ALA A 119 4.46 15.46 -7.49
N GLU A 120 3.84 15.37 -8.68
CA GLU A 120 4.51 15.33 -9.97
C GLU A 120 4.64 16.72 -10.65
N ILE A 121 4.14 17.79 -10.01
CA ILE A 121 4.33 19.17 -10.48
C ILE A 121 5.66 19.70 -9.91
N PRO A 122 6.64 20.07 -10.76
CA PRO A 122 7.95 20.58 -10.33
C PRO A 122 7.91 21.99 -9.74
#